data_AF-A0A929GJ30-F1
#
_entry.id   AF-A0A929GJ30-F1
#
_cell.length_a   1.000
_cell.length_b   1.000
_cell.length_c   1.000
_cell.angle_alpha   90.00
_cell.angle_beta   90.00
_cell.angle_gamma   90.00
#
_symmetry.space_group_name_H-M   'P 1'
#
loop_
_entity.id
_entity.type
_entity.pdbx_description
1 polymer ?
#
loop_
_entity_poly.entity_id
_entity_poly.type
_entity_poly.pdbx_seq_one_letter_code
_entity_poly.pdbx_strand_id
1 'polypeptide(L)'
;MIERARGFLEAAELSDDWIRSMSDRALVLEAHHTTHIEGTQLTLDQAMRLLAGEDVSNADPDDVRELLNYRRAFDFVSEYLDGGEDITEELILEIHKRLV
;
A
#
# COMPACT_ATOMS: atom_id res chain seq x y z
N MET A 1 1.88 24.70 1.75
CA MET A 1 1.31 23.99 2.93
C MET A 1 1.97 22.62 3.13
N ILE A 2 2.14 21.84 2.06
CA ILE A 2 2.83 20.53 2.07
C ILE A 2 4.22 20.61 2.73
N GLU A 3 5.05 21.54 2.28
CA GLU A 3 6.42 21.72 2.81
C GLU A 3 6.47 22.01 4.31
N ARG A 4 5.50 22.77 4.84
CA ARG A 4 5.42 23.10 6.27
C ARG A 4 4.93 21.91 7.09
N ALA A 5 3.99 21.12 6.56
CA ALA A 5 3.52 19.91 7.22
C ALA A 5 4.62 18.84 7.25
N ARG A 6 5.37 18.69 6.15
CA ARG A 6 6.54 17.81 6.09
C ARG A 6 7.60 18.20 7.13
N GLY A 7 8.03 19.46 7.12
CA GLY A 7 9.03 19.93 8.08
C GLY A 7 8.59 19.81 9.54
N PHE A 8 7.29 19.90 9.83
CA PHE A 8 6.75 19.61 11.16
C PHE A 8 6.89 18.13 11.54
N LEU A 9 6.53 17.21 10.63
CA LEU A 9 6.63 15.77 10.86
C LEU A 9 8.10 15.32 11.02
N GLU A 10 9.01 15.87 10.23
CA GLU A 10 10.46 15.59 10.33
C GLU A 10 11.06 16.07 11.65
N ALA A 11 10.54 17.16 12.22
CA ALA A 11 11.01 17.72 13.49
C ALA A 11 10.31 17.13 14.72
N ALA A 12 9.20 16.41 14.54
CA ALA A 12 8.46 15.79 15.63
C ALA A 12 9.17 14.49 16.06
N GLU A 13 9.40 14.32 17.37
CA GLU A 13 9.84 13.05 17.96
C GLU A 13 8.64 12.08 18.03
N LEU A 14 8.25 11.54 16.88
CA LEU A 14 7.20 10.52 16.76
C LEU A 14 7.77 9.15 17.17
N SER A 15 7.02 8.39 17.95
CA SER A 15 7.45 7.04 18.31
C SER A 15 7.38 6.09 17.12
N ASP A 16 8.28 5.11 17.08
CA ASP A 16 8.30 4.07 16.05
C ASP A 16 6.95 3.34 15.96
N ASP A 17 6.31 3.05 17.10
CA ASP A 17 4.97 2.45 17.15
C ASP A 17 3.91 3.31 16.47
N TRP A 18 3.98 4.64 16.65
CA TRP A 18 3.04 5.56 16.02
C TRP A 18 3.27 5.62 14.52
N ILE A 19 4.54 5.70 14.07
CA ILE A 19 4.90 5.70 12.65
C ILE A 19 4.39 4.42 12.00
N ARG A 20 4.66 3.26 12.60
CA ARG A 20 4.20 1.96 12.10
C ARG A 20 2.67 1.92 11.96
N SER A 21 1.95 2.28 13.02
CA SER A 21 0.49 2.28 13.01
C SER A 21 -0.09 3.22 11.94
N MET A 22 0.51 4.39 11.76
CA MET A 22 0.07 5.35 10.75
C MET A 22 0.39 4.90 9.33
N SER A 23 1.56 4.31 9.09
CA SER A 23 1.93 3.72 7.81
C SER A 23 1.01 2.57 7.43
N ASP A 24 0.69 1.66 8.37
CA ASP A 24 -0.26 0.57 8.13
C ASP A 24 -1.64 1.10 7.73
N ARG A 25 -2.12 2.14 8.43
CA ARG A 25 -3.40 2.78 8.10
C ARG A 25 -3.37 3.48 6.74
N ALA A 26 -2.28 4.17 6.42
CA ALA A 26 -2.11 4.86 5.14
C ALA A 26 -2.14 3.85 3.98
N LEU A 27 -1.42 2.74 4.11
CA LEU A 27 -1.37 1.69 3.10
C LEU A 27 -2.72 1.03 2.87
N VAL A 28 -3.50 0.78 3.91
CA VAL A 28 -4.86 0.24 3.73
C VAL A 28 -5.76 1.21 2.97
N LEU A 29 -5.71 2.51 3.32
CA LEU A 29 -6.48 3.53 2.61
C LEU A 29 -6.04 3.67 1.15
N GLU A 30 -4.74 3.67 0.91
CA GLU A 30 -4.15 3.78 -0.42
C GLU A 30 -4.54 2.58 -1.29
N ALA A 31 -4.32 1.36 -0.80
CA ALA A 31 -4.66 0.12 -1.49
C ALA A 31 -6.15 0.03 -1.80
N HIS A 32 -7.02 0.38 -0.85
CA HIS A 32 -8.46 0.40 -1.10
C HIS A 32 -8.83 1.43 -2.18
N HIS A 33 -8.40 2.68 -2.03
CA HIS A 33 -8.84 3.74 -2.94
C HIS A 33 -8.26 3.58 -4.35
N THR A 34 -7.01 3.16 -4.49
CA THR A 34 -6.40 2.98 -5.81
C THR A 34 -7.08 1.82 -6.56
N THR A 35 -7.33 0.68 -5.93
CA THR A 35 -7.99 -0.43 -6.63
C THR A 35 -9.48 -0.16 -6.84
N HIS A 36 -10.11 0.63 -5.97
CA HIS A 36 -11.52 1.02 -6.16
C HIS A 36 -11.70 1.95 -7.36
N ILE A 37 -10.74 2.87 -7.60
CA ILE A 37 -10.72 3.71 -8.80
C ILE A 37 -10.61 2.86 -10.08
N GLU A 38 -9.82 1.78 -10.05
CA GLU A 38 -9.63 0.87 -11.18
C GLU A 38 -10.79 -0.12 -11.39
N GLY A 39 -11.71 -0.23 -10.43
CA GLY A 39 -12.99 -0.93 -10.60
C GLY A 39 -13.32 -1.99 -9.55
N THR A 40 -12.44 -2.26 -8.58
CA THR A 40 -12.77 -3.21 -7.50
C THR A 40 -13.99 -2.76 -6.70
N GLN A 41 -14.83 -3.70 -6.27
CA GLN A 41 -16.05 -3.45 -5.51
C GLN A 41 -15.90 -3.70 -4.00
N LEU A 42 -14.68 -3.94 -3.53
CA LEU A 42 -14.38 -4.12 -2.11
C LEU A 42 -14.70 -2.84 -1.34
N THR A 43 -15.45 -2.99 -0.26
CA THR A 43 -15.58 -1.92 0.75
C THR A 43 -14.25 -1.74 1.50
N LEU A 44 -14.06 -0.56 2.10
CA LEU A 44 -12.88 -0.30 2.95
C LEU A 44 -12.74 -1.34 4.08
N ASP A 45 -13.84 -1.78 4.69
CA ASP A 45 -13.83 -2.81 5.74
C ASP A 45 -13.35 -4.17 5.20
N GLN A 46 -13.84 -4.57 4.02
CA GLN A 46 -13.37 -5.80 3.38
C GLN A 46 -11.89 -5.70 3.02
N ALA A 47 -11.43 -4.56 2.49
CA ALA A 47 -10.02 -4.34 2.18
C ALA A 47 -9.14 -4.41 3.43
N MET A 48 -9.55 -3.78 4.54
CA MET A 48 -8.88 -3.87 5.84
C MET A 48 -8.71 -5.32 6.30
N ARG A 49 -9.79 -6.10 6.29
CA ARG A 49 -9.81 -7.49 6.73
C ARG A 49 -8.95 -8.39 5.84
N LEU A 50 -9.04 -8.23 4.52
CA LEU A 50 -8.23 -8.98 3.56
C LEU A 50 -6.73 -8.68 3.73
N LEU A 51 -6.35 -7.42 3.90
CA LEU A 51 -4.96 -7.02 4.14
C LEU A 51 -4.43 -7.48 5.51
N ALA A 52 -5.32 -7.71 6.48
CA ALA A 52 -5.00 -8.35 7.76
C ALA A 52 -4.90 -9.90 7.66
N GLY A 53 -5.17 -10.48 6.48
CA GLY A 53 -5.14 -11.92 6.24
C GLY A 53 -6.41 -12.66 6.66
N GLU A 54 -7.51 -11.94 6.92
CA GLU A 54 -8.80 -12.55 7.20
C GLU A 54 -9.52 -13.00 5.91
N ASP A 55 -10.38 -14.02 6.05
CA ASP A 55 -11.27 -14.45 4.96
C ASP A 55 -12.53 -13.57 4.88
N VAL A 56 -12.87 -13.20 3.65
CA VAL A 56 -14.06 -12.41 3.29
C VAL A 56 -14.81 -13.19 2.22
N SER A 57 -15.62 -14.15 2.67
CA SER A 57 -16.24 -15.19 1.84
C SER A 57 -17.21 -14.67 0.77
N ASN A 58 -17.60 -13.40 0.82
CA ASN A 58 -18.51 -12.74 -0.12
C ASN A 58 -17.81 -11.74 -1.07
N ALA A 59 -16.48 -11.65 -1.02
CA ALA A 59 -15.71 -10.81 -1.93
C ALA A 59 -15.49 -11.49 -3.29
N ASP A 60 -15.45 -10.69 -4.35
CA ASP A 60 -15.07 -11.19 -5.68
C ASP A 60 -13.59 -11.64 -5.66
N PRO A 61 -13.26 -12.88 -6.08
CA PRO A 61 -11.87 -13.35 -6.09
C PRO A 61 -10.91 -12.51 -6.94
N ASP A 62 -11.39 -11.90 -8.03
CA ASP A 62 -10.56 -11.04 -8.87
C ASP A 62 -10.25 -9.72 -8.15
N ASP A 63 -11.24 -9.10 -7.49
CA ASP A 63 -11.02 -7.91 -6.65
C ASP A 63 -10.04 -8.18 -5.50
N VAL A 64 -10.19 -9.34 -4.84
CA VAL A 64 -9.28 -9.79 -3.78
C VAL A 64 -7.86 -9.91 -4.33
N ARG A 65 -7.71 -10.52 -5.52
CA ARG A 65 -6.41 -10.65 -6.19
C ARG A 65 -5.79 -9.28 -6.47
N GLU A 66 -6.55 -8.34 -7.02
CA GLU A 66 -6.06 -6.99 -7.33
C GLU A 66 -5.57 -6.24 -6.08
N LEU A 67 -6.35 -6.28 -5.00
CA LEU A 67 -5.94 -5.68 -3.72
C LEU A 67 -4.64 -6.28 -3.17
N LEU A 68 -4.54 -7.61 -3.19
CA LEU A 68 -3.35 -8.32 -2.68
C LEU A 68 -2.14 -8.19 -3.61
N ASN A 69 -2.36 -8.05 -4.92
CA ASN A 69 -1.32 -7.73 -5.91
C ASN A 69 -0.75 -6.33 -5.62
N TYR A 70 -1.62 -5.34 -5.40
CA TYR A 70 -1.20 -3.99 -5.03
C TYR A 70 -0.33 -3.99 -3.76
N ARG A 71 -0.77 -4.66 -2.70
CA ARG A 71 0.00 -4.79 -1.45
C ARG A 71 1.40 -5.37 -1.70
N ARG A 72 1.49 -6.45 -2.46
CA ARG A 72 2.77 -7.09 -2.81
C ARG A 72 3.68 -6.19 -3.64
N ALA A 73 3.12 -5.41 -4.58
CA ALA A 73 3.87 -4.43 -5.35
C ALA A 73 4.41 -3.30 -4.46
N PHE A 74 3.59 -2.80 -3.54
CA PHE A 74 3.99 -1.77 -2.57
C PHE A 74 5.11 -2.24 -1.64
N ASP A 75 4.99 -3.45 -1.08
CA ASP A 75 6.02 -4.03 -0.21
C ASP A 75 7.35 -4.18 -0.97
N PHE A 76 7.30 -4.65 -2.22
CA PHE A 76 8.49 -4.75 -3.08
C PHE A 76 9.17 -3.40 -3.34
N VAL A 77 8.40 -2.35 -3.64
CA VAL A 77 8.96 -1.00 -3.83
C VAL A 77 9.58 -0.48 -2.53
N SER A 78 8.93 -0.73 -1.39
CA SER A 78 9.42 -0.30 -0.08
C SER A 78 10.77 -0.94 0.24
N GLU A 79 10.89 -2.25 0.05
CA GLU A 79 12.16 -2.99 0.23
C GLU A 79 13.26 -2.53 -0.74
N TYR A 80 12.90 -2.20 -1.98
CA TYR A 80 13.85 -1.72 -2.98
C TYR A 80 14.45 -0.35 -2.62
N LEU A 81 13.63 0.57 -2.14
CA LEU A 81 14.06 1.92 -1.77
C LEU A 81 15.04 1.93 -0.60
N ASP A 82 14.93 0.97 0.33
CA ASP A 82 15.88 0.80 1.42
C ASP A 82 17.30 0.42 0.92
N GLY A 83 17.41 -0.12 -0.30
CA GLY A 83 18.68 -0.48 -0.94
C GLY A 83 19.43 0.69 -1.59
N GLY A 84 18.74 1.81 -1.88
CA GLY A 84 19.35 3.00 -2.49
C GLY A 84 19.78 2.84 -3.96
N GLU A 85 19.23 1.84 -4.66
CA GLU A 85 19.51 1.57 -6.07
C GLU A 85 18.78 2.56 -7.01
N ASP A 86 19.32 2.78 -8.21
CA ASP A 86 18.71 3.66 -9.21
C ASP A 86 17.41 3.08 -9.77
N ILE A 87 16.45 3.94 -10.12
CA ILE A 87 15.22 3.51 -10.79
C ILE A 87 15.55 3.04 -12.22
N THR A 88 15.31 1.76 -12.50
CA THR A 88 15.57 1.12 -13.80
C THR A 88 14.29 0.67 -14.51
N GLU A 89 14.38 0.42 -15.81
CA GLU A 89 13.28 -0.23 -16.56
C GLU A 89 12.96 -1.62 -15.99
N GLU A 90 13.99 -2.37 -15.56
CA GLU A 90 13.82 -3.68 -14.94
C GLU A 90 12.96 -3.59 -13.67
N LEU A 91 13.21 -2.60 -12.81
CA LEU A 91 12.38 -2.33 -11.63
C LEU A 91 10.92 -2.09 -12.03
N ILE A 92 10.67 -1.24 -13.02
CA ILE A 92 9.31 -0.90 -13.47
C ILE A 92 8.58 -2.15 -13.99
N LEU A 93 9.25 -2.98 -14.79
CA LEU A 93 8.68 -4.24 -15.28
C LEU A 93 8.38 -5.20 -14.13
N GLU A 94 9.22 -5.24 -13.10
CA GLU A 94 9.07 -6.12 -11.95
C GLU A 94 7.93 -5.68 -11.02
N ILE A 95 7.70 -4.36 -10.89
CA ILE A 95 6.49 -3.79 -10.27
C ILE A 95 5.26 -4.20 -11.07
N HIS A 96 5.28 -4.03 -12.40
CA HIS A 96 4.13 -4.36 -13.24
C HIS A 96 3.74 -5.84 -13.12
N LYS A 97 4.71 -6.76 -13.16
CA LYS A 97 4.46 -8.21 -12.98
C LYS A 97 3.81 -8.57 -11.63
N ARG A 98 3.95 -7.74 -10.59
CA ARG A 98 3.29 -7.95 -9.29
C ARG A 98 1.85 -7.46 -9.28
N LEU A 99 1.55 -6.46 -10.11
CA LEU A 99 0.22 -5.88 -10.22
C LEU A 99 -0.74 -6.76 -11.04
N VAL A 100 -0.23 -7.45 -12.07
CA VAL A 100 -1.04 -8.23 -13.03
C VAL A 100 -0.97 -9.74 -12.83
#